data_AF-A0A975A617-F1
#
_entry.id   AF-A0A975A617-F1
#
_cell.length_a   1.000
_cell.length_b   1.000
_cell.length_c   1.000
_cell.angle_alpha   90.00
_cell.angle_beta   90.00
_cell.angle_gamma   90.00
#
_symmetry.space_group_name_H-M   'P 1'
#
loop_
_entity.id
_entity.type
_entity.pdbx_description
1 polymer ?
#
loop_
_entity_poly.entity_id
_entity_poly.type
_entity_poly.pdbx_seq_one_letter_code
_entity_poly.pdbx_strand_id
1 'polypeptide(L)' 'MATVEARCPLRPGDTCSLCVPGTTGPQDCPTVAEVMRDPALRVRLAELRREARAAAR' A
#
# COMPACT_ATOMS: atom_id res chain seq x y z
N MET A 1 9.07 -16.89 -16.35
CA MET A 1 7.98 -16.92 -15.35
C MET A 1 7.64 -15.48 -15.00
N ALA A 2 6.44 -15.00 -15.29
CA ALA A 2 6.02 -13.66 -14.88
C ALA A 2 5.68 -13.69 -13.39
N THR A 3 6.53 -13.09 -12.55
CA THR A 3 6.27 -12.95 -11.12
C THR A 3 5.19 -11.89 -10.91
N VAL A 4 4.16 -12.20 -10.12
CA VAL A 4 3.16 -11.19 -9.71
C VAL A 4 3.85 -10.17 -8.82
N GLU A 5 3.95 -8.93 -9.27
CA GLU A 5 4.56 -7.85 -8.49
C GLU A 5 3.62 -7.39 -7.37
N ALA A 6 4.12 -7.44 -6.13
CA ALA A 6 3.41 -6.89 -4.99
C ALA A 6 3.24 -5.37 -5.15
N ARG A 7 2.04 -4.85 -4.90
CA ARG A 7 1.73 -3.41 -4.92
C ARG A 7 1.90 -2.81 -3.53
N CYS A 8 2.28 -1.53 -3.46
CA CYS A 8 2.33 -0.80 -2.19
C CYS A 8 0.91 -0.49 -1.69
N PRO A 9 0.49 -0.93 -0.49
CA PRO A 9 -0.86 -0.64 0.01
C PRO A 9 -1.12 0.83 0.27
N LEU A 10 -0.07 1.62 0.54
CA LEU A 10 -0.13 3.05 0.92
C LEU A 10 0.00 4.00 -0.28
N ARG A 11 0.59 3.53 -1.39
CA ARG A 11 0.79 4.32 -2.60
C ARG A 11 0.10 3.62 -3.76
N PRO A 12 -1.20 3.89 -3.99
CA PRO A 12 -1.94 3.30 -5.10
C PRO A 12 -1.24 3.60 -6.44
N GLY A 13 -0.97 2.55 -7.22
CA GLY A 13 -0.24 2.66 -8.50
C GLY A 13 1.20 2.15 -8.42
N ASP A 14 1.87 2.32 -7.27
CA ASP A 14 3.27 1.93 -7.11
C ASP A 14 3.43 0.43 -6.79
N THR A 15 4.50 -0.16 -7.31
CA THR A 15 4.99 -1.46 -6.84
C THR A 15 5.65 -1.32 -5.47
N CYS A 16 5.73 -2.42 -4.72
CA CYS A 16 6.47 -2.45 -3.48
C CYS A 16 7.97 -2.38 -3.78
N SER A 17 8.66 -1.38 -3.22
CA SER A 17 10.10 -1.16 -3.41
C SER A 17 10.96 -1.62 -2.23
N LEU A 18 10.39 -2.33 -1.25
CA LEU A 18 11.08 -2.77 -0.03
C LEU A 18 11.85 -1.65 0.66
N CYS A 19 11.23 -0.46 0.75
CA CYS A 19 11.89 0.74 1.26
C CYS A 19 12.25 0.70 2.76
N VAL A 20 11.72 -0.28 3.50
CA VAL A 20 12.03 -0.50 4.91
C VAL A 20 12.98 -1.70 5.02
N PRO A 21 14.17 -1.54 5.65
CA PRO A 21 15.12 -2.64 5.83
C PRO A 21 14.51 -3.85 6.54
N GLY A 22 14.81 -5.05 6.05
CA GLY A 22 14.33 -6.31 6.63
C GLY A 22 12.90 -6.70 6.26
N THR A 23 12.19 -5.91 5.46
CA THR A 23 10.87 -6.29 4.95
C THR A 23 10.98 -7.19 3.72
N THR A 24 10.04 -8.13 3.61
CA THR A 24 9.87 -9.03 2.46
C THR A 24 8.68 -8.64 1.61
N GLY A 25 7.85 -7.70 2.06
CA GLY A 25 6.78 -7.13 1.27
C GLY A 25 5.76 -6.33 2.09
N PRO A 26 4.56 -6.13 1.55
CA PRO A 26 3.50 -5.41 2.25
C PRO A 26 3.02 -6.08 3.54
N GLN A 27 3.08 -7.41 3.61
CA GLN A 27 2.61 -8.20 4.76
C GLN A 27 3.40 -7.96 6.05
N ASP A 28 4.68 -7.58 5.95
CA ASP A 28 5.57 -7.34 7.09
C ASP A 28 6.04 -5.87 7.18
N CYS A 29 5.41 -4.97 6.40
CA CYS A 29 5.75 -3.56 6.41
C CYS A 29 5.22 -2.86 7.68
N PRO A 30 6.07 -2.28 8.54
CA PRO A 30 5.63 -1.66 9.79
C PRO A 30 4.75 -0.43 9.55
N THR A 31 5.04 0.37 8.51
CA THR A 31 4.23 1.55 8.17
C THR A 31 2.81 1.17 7.75
N VAL A 32 2.67 0.07 7.01
CA VAL A 32 1.34 -0.46 6.66
C VAL A 32 0.60 -0.88 7.94
N ALA A 33 1.28 -1.55 8.87
CA ALA A 33 0.68 -1.95 10.13
C ALA A 33 0.16 -0.75 10.94
N GLU A 34 0.95 0.33 11.06
CA GLU A 34 0.53 1.54 11.78
C GLU A 34 -0.68 2.23 11.15
N VAL A 35 -0.67 2.41 9.83
CA VAL A 35 -1.82 3.00 9.11
C VAL A 35 -3.09 2.16 9.29
N MET A 36 -2.96 0.83 9.35
CA MET A 36 -4.10 -0.06 9.53
C MET A 36 -4.61 -0.13 10.97
N ARG A 37 -3.79 0.24 11.96
CA ARG A 37 -4.17 0.35 13.38
C ARG A 37 -4.95 1.63 13.67
N ASP A 38 -4.65 2.71 12.97
CA ASP A 38 -5.34 4.00 13.11
C ASP A 38 -6.63 4.03 12.25
N PRO A 39 -7.83 4.15 12.85
CA PRO A 39 -9.09 4.18 12.10
C PRO A 39 -9.22 5.35 11.13
N ALA A 40 -8.72 6.54 11.49
CA ALA A 40 -8.80 7.73 10.66
C ALA A 40 -7.88 7.59 9.44
N LEU A 41 -6.65 7.11 9.64
CA LEU A 41 -5.73 6.84 8.54
C LEU A 41 -6.24 5.74 7.61
N ARG A 42 -6.87 4.70 8.16
CA ARG A 42 -7.49 3.63 7.36
C ARG A 42 -8.64 4.16 6.48
N VAL A 43 -9.46 5.06 6.99
CA VAL A 43 -10.52 5.73 6.19
C VAL A 43 -9.90 6.57 5.09
N ARG A 44 -8.89 7.39 5.42
CA ARG A 44 -8.18 8.21 4.43
C ARG A 44 -7.53 7.37 3.33
N LEU A 45 -6.94 6.23 3.70
CA LEU A 45 -6.37 5.31 2.71
C LEU A 45 -7.43 4.74 1.76
N ALA A 46 -8.63 4.45 2.26
CA ALA A 46 -9.74 4.00 1.43
C ALA A 46 -10.19 5.08 0.43
N GLU A 47 -10.19 6.36 0.82
CA GLU A 47 -10.43 7.50 -0.07
C GLU A 47 -9.39 7.60 -1.17
N LEU A 48 -8.11 7.62 -0.81
CA LEU A 48 -6.99 7.67 -1.77
C LEU A 48 -7.08 6.55 -2.80
N ARG A 49 -7.47 5.34 -2.37
CA ARG A 49 -7.69 4.21 -3.28
C ARG A 49 -8.89 4.40 -4.21
N ARG A 50 -9.95 5.08 -3.78
CA ARG A 50 -11.09 5.43 -4.64
C ARG A 50 -10.68 6.49 -5.66
N GLU A 51 -9.99 7.54 -5.22
CA GLU A 51 -9.45 8.61 -6.07
C GLU A 51 -8.54 8.05 -7.15
N ALA A 52 -7.55 7.22 -6.79
CA ALA A 52 -6.64 6.60 -7.75
C ALA A 52 -7.35 5.70 -8.78
N ARG A 53 -8.38 4.95 -8.36
CA ARG A 53 -9.19 4.14 -9.30
C ARG A 53 -10.06 4.98 -10.21
N ALA A 54 -10.51 6.15 -9.76
CA ALA A 54 -11.26 7.07 -10.60
C ALA A 54 -10.33 7.74 -11.62
N ALA A 55 -9.11 8.11 -11.22
CA ALA A 55 -8.12 8.73 -12.11
C ALA A 55 -7.52 7.76 -13.14
N ALA A 56 -7.53 6.46 -12.88
CA ALA A 56 -7.05 5.43 -13.81
C ALA A 56 -8.12 4.96 -14.82
N ARG A 57 -9.35 5.48 -14.76
CA ARG A 57 -10.42 5.25 -15.73
C ARG A 57 -10.45 6.36 -16.75
#